data_AF-U4TSK4-F1
#
_entry.id   AF-U4TSK4-F1
#
_cell.length_a   1.000
_cell.length_b   1.000
_cell.length_c   1.000
_cell.angle_alpha   90.00
_cell.angle_beta   90.00
_cell.angle_gamma   90.00
#
_symmetry.space_group_name_H-M   'P 1'
#
loop_
_entity.id
_entity.type
_entity.pdbx_description
1 polymer ?
#
loop_
_entity_poly.entity_id
_entity_poly.type
_entity_poly.pdbx_seq_one_letter_code
_entity_poly.pdbx_strand_id
1 'polypeptide(L)'
;MSAPEGKSPFLIGVAGGTASGKSTVCKRIMEKLGQAEIDNKQRQVVCIAQDSFYRDLTPSEIAKAAKGQFNFDHPDAFDETLMKTTLNDILAGKIVTIPTYDYKNHAL
;
A
#
# COMPACT_ATOMS: atom_id res chain seq x y z
N MET A 1 21.22 -18.21 13.53
CA MET A 1 19.83 -18.62 13.33
C MET A 1 19.56 -18.61 11.84
N SER A 2 19.38 -19.79 11.23
CA SER A 2 19.00 -19.90 9.82
C SER A 2 17.53 -19.49 9.67
N ALA A 3 17.23 -18.66 8.66
CA ALA A 3 15.84 -18.38 8.28
C ALA A 3 15.12 -19.71 7.99
N PRO A 4 13.83 -19.85 8.32
CA PRO A 4 13.09 -21.07 7.98
C PRO A 4 13.15 -21.27 6.46
N GLU A 5 13.25 -22.52 6.01
CA GLU A 5 13.19 -22.94 4.59
C GLU A 5 11.78 -22.72 4.01
N GLY A 6 11.33 -21.46 4.01
CA GLY A 6 10.09 -20.99 3.40
C GLY A 6 10.41 -20.32 2.07
N LYS A 7 9.50 -20.44 1.10
CA LYS A 7 9.60 -19.69 -0.16
C LYS A 7 9.61 -18.20 0.15
N SER A 8 10.62 -17.47 -0.33
CA SER A 8 10.67 -16.02 -0.22
C SER A 8 9.51 -15.38 -0.99
N PRO A 9 8.85 -14.34 -0.45
CA PRO A 9 7.81 -13.61 -1.16
C PRO A 9 8.35 -12.99 -2.46
N PHE A 10 7.50 -12.96 -3.50
CA PHE A 10 7.82 -12.31 -4.76
C PHE A 10 7.05 -10.99 -4.88
N LEU A 11 7.77 -9.88 -5.01
CA LEU A 11 7.18 -8.54 -5.11
C LEU A 11 7.02 -8.12 -6.57
N ILE A 12 5.80 -7.75 -6.96
CA ILE A 12 5.48 -7.22 -8.28
C ILE A 12 5.05 -5.77 -8.14
N GLY A 13 5.85 -4.85 -8.69
CA GLY A 13 5.50 -3.43 -8.75
C GLY A 13 4.54 -3.13 -9.91
N VAL A 14 3.42 -2.46 -9.63
CA VAL A 14 2.44 -2.03 -10.64
C VAL A 14 2.32 -0.51 -10.59
N ALA A 15 2.91 0.18 -11.57
CA ALA A 15 2.92 1.64 -11.66
C ALA A 15 2.12 2.15 -12.87
N GLY A 16 1.86 3.46 -12.90
CA GLY A 16 1.09 4.13 -13.95
C GLY A 16 0.30 5.33 -13.41
N GLY A 17 -0.16 6.21 -14.30
CA GLY A 17 -0.93 7.40 -13.92
C GLY A 17 -2.25 7.09 -13.21
N THR A 18 -2.83 8.09 -12.58
CA THR A 18 -4.18 7.99 -12.00
C THR A 18 -5.19 7.57 -13.06
N ALA A 19 -6.15 6.72 -12.69
CA ALA A 19 -7.14 6.12 -13.59
C ALA A 19 -6.60 5.24 -14.74
N SER A 20 -5.31 4.86 -14.75
CA SER A 20 -4.75 3.96 -15.78
C SER A 20 -5.18 2.49 -15.64
N GLY A 21 -5.90 2.13 -14.58
CA GLY A 21 -6.40 0.78 -14.35
C GLY A 21 -5.56 -0.12 -13.43
N LYS A 22 -4.54 0.42 -12.75
CA LYS A 22 -3.68 -0.35 -11.81
C LYS A 22 -4.48 -1.21 -10.83
N SER A 23 -5.39 -0.58 -10.08
CA SER A 23 -6.23 -1.26 -9.08
C SER A 23 -7.14 -2.31 -9.70
N THR A 24 -7.65 -2.05 -10.91
CA THR A 24 -8.48 -3.01 -11.66
C THR A 24 -7.67 -4.21 -12.10
N VAL A 25 -6.43 -4.02 -12.57
CA VAL A 25 -5.53 -5.11 -12.95
C VAL A 25 -5.19 -5.97 -11.74
N CYS A 26 -4.77 -5.36 -10.62
CA CYS A 26 -4.47 -6.08 -9.37
C CYS A 26 -5.69 -6.88 -8.88
N LYS A 27 -6.88 -6.28 -8.89
CA LYS A 27 -8.13 -6.97 -8.52
C LYS A 27 -8.40 -8.19 -9.41
N ARG A 28 -8.28 -8.05 -10.73
CA ARG A 28 -8.49 -9.17 -11.68
C ARG A 28 -7.48 -10.29 -11.51
N ILE A 29 -6.22 -9.98 -11.15
CA ILE A 29 -5.21 -10.99 -10.83
C ILE A 29 -5.64 -11.79 -9.59
N MET A 30 -6.05 -11.10 -8.52
CA MET A 30 -6.54 -11.74 -7.29
C MET A 30 -7.75 -12.65 -7.56
N GLU A 31 -8.71 -12.19 -8.36
CA GLU A 31 -9.89 -12.98 -8.77
C GLU A 31 -9.48 -14.22 -9.56
N LYS A 32 -8.62 -14.07 -10.58
CA LYS A 32 -8.18 -15.18 -11.44
C LYS A 32 -7.35 -16.23 -10.70
N LEU A 33 -6.67 -15.84 -9.63
CA LEU A 33 -5.92 -16.74 -8.75
C LEU A 33 -6.76 -17.29 -7.59
N GLY A 34 -8.06 -16.98 -7.55
CA GLY A 34 -8.96 -17.43 -6.49
C GLY A 34 -8.66 -16.86 -5.10
N GLN A 35 -7.91 -15.75 -5.02
CA GLN A 35 -7.45 -15.15 -3.76
C GLN A 35 -8.41 -14.09 -3.20
N ALA A 36 -9.39 -13.64 -4.00
CA ALA A 36 -10.30 -12.55 -3.64
C ALA A 36 -11.15 -12.84 -2.39
N GLU A 37 -11.60 -14.09 -2.25
CA GLU A 37 -12.51 -14.52 -1.17
C GLU A 37 -11.79 -15.28 -0.03
N ILE A 38 -10.48 -15.50 -0.14
CA ILE A 38 -9.70 -16.20 0.88
C ILE A 38 -9.44 -15.25 2.07
N ASP A 39 -9.49 -15.78 3.29
CA ASP A 39 -9.12 -15.04 4.50
C ASP A 39 -7.68 -14.51 4.41
N ASN A 40 -7.44 -13.28 4.88
CA ASN A 40 -6.14 -12.63 4.77
C ASN A 40 -4.98 -13.43 5.41
N LYS A 41 -5.24 -14.27 6.41
CA LYS A 41 -4.22 -15.12 7.06
C LYS A 41 -3.83 -16.34 6.22
N GLN A 42 -4.62 -16.67 5.21
CA GLN A 42 -4.44 -17.85 4.34
C GLN A 42 -4.11 -17.49 2.89
N ARG A 43 -4.14 -16.19 2.54
CA ARG A 43 -3.80 -15.71 1.19
C ARG A 43 -2.34 -15.99 0.86
N GLN A 44 -2.11 -16.41 -0.39
CA GLN A 44 -0.78 -16.55 -0.97
C GLN A 44 -0.41 -15.35 -1.84
N VAL A 45 -1.41 -14.56 -2.27
CA VAL A 45 -1.21 -13.31 -3.00
C VAL A 45 -1.96 -12.22 -2.26
N VAL A 46 -1.32 -11.07 -2.10
CA VAL A 46 -1.90 -9.87 -1.48
C VAL A 46 -1.62 -8.67 -2.38
N CYS A 47 -2.54 -7.70 -2.38
CA CYS A 47 -2.34 -6.42 -3.04
C CYS A 47 -2.19 -5.33 -1.99
N ILE A 48 -1.15 -4.51 -2.11
CA ILE A 48 -0.87 -3.38 -1.25
C ILE A 48 -0.90 -2.13 -2.12
N ALA A 49 -1.72 -1.15 -1.75
CA ALA A 49 -1.82 0.12 -2.47
C ALA A 49 -0.84 1.14 -1.88
N GLN A 50 -0.16 1.90 -2.73
CA GLN A 50 0.72 2.99 -2.27
C GLN A 50 -0.05 4.05 -1.48
N ASP A 51 -1.32 4.27 -1.82
CA ASP A 51 -2.22 5.22 -1.17
C ASP A 51 -2.45 4.90 0.32
N SER A 52 -2.22 3.66 0.77
CA SER A 52 -2.21 3.33 2.20
C SER A 52 -1.11 4.07 2.98
N PHE A 53 -0.05 4.51 2.30
CA PHE A 53 1.12 5.15 2.89
C PHE A 53 1.15 6.67 2.62
N TYR A 54 0.02 7.32 2.42
CA TYR A 54 -0.03 8.78 2.56
C TYR A 54 0.41 9.15 3.98
N ARG A 55 1.26 10.17 4.12
CA ARG A 55 1.64 10.65 5.45
C ARG A 55 0.51 11.49 6.07
N ASP A 56 0.58 11.65 7.37
CA ASP A 56 -0.24 12.65 8.07
C ASP A 56 0.04 14.06 7.53
N LEU A 57 -1.04 14.81 7.32
CA LEU A 57 -0.95 16.22 6.95
C LEU A 57 -0.89 17.10 8.20
N THR A 58 -0.06 18.13 8.13
CA THR A 58 -0.06 19.19 9.15
C THR A 58 -1.38 20.00 9.09
N PRO A 59 -1.77 20.75 10.15
CA PRO A 59 -2.97 21.57 10.11
C PRO A 59 -3.03 22.57 8.94
N SER A 60 -1.88 23.10 8.53
CA SER A 60 -1.78 23.99 7.35
C SER A 60 -2.04 23.26 6.04
N GLU A 61 -1.54 22.02 5.92
CA GLU A 61 -1.74 21.18 4.74
C GLU A 61 -3.16 20.67 4.64
N ILE A 62 -3.80 20.29 5.76
CA ILE A 62 -5.22 19.94 5.80
C ILE A 62 -6.06 21.12 5.28
N ALA A 63 -5.76 22.35 5.71
CA ALA A 63 -6.47 23.54 5.24
C ALA A 63 -6.28 23.79 3.73
N LYS A 64 -5.13 23.42 3.15
CA LYS A 64 -4.88 23.46 1.70
C LYS A 64 -5.62 22.32 0.98
N ALA A 65 -5.58 21.10 1.52
CA ALA A 65 -6.24 19.92 0.98
C ALA A 65 -7.75 20.13 0.87
N ALA A 66 -8.37 20.71 1.90
CA ALA A 66 -9.79 21.08 1.90
C ALA A 66 -10.18 22.07 0.77
N LYS A 67 -9.21 22.82 0.25
CA LYS A 67 -9.37 23.75 -0.89
C LYS A 67 -8.92 23.16 -2.23
N GLY A 68 -8.50 21.88 -2.26
CA GLY A 68 -7.90 21.25 -3.44
C GLY A 68 -6.51 21.80 -3.81
N GLN A 69 -5.81 22.42 -2.85
CA GLN A 69 -4.52 23.09 -3.07
C GLN A 69 -3.32 22.29 -2.52
N PHE A 70 -3.55 21.08 -2.04
CA PHE A 70 -2.49 20.15 -1.66
C PHE A 70 -2.22 19.17 -2.81
N ASN A 71 -0.96 18.97 -3.16
CA ASN A 71 -0.56 18.07 -4.22
C ASN A 71 -0.32 16.67 -3.66
N PHE A 72 -1.34 15.81 -3.74
CA PHE A 72 -1.25 14.41 -3.31
C PHE A 72 -0.39 13.54 -4.25
N ASP A 73 -0.09 13.98 -5.46
CA ASP A 73 0.76 13.24 -6.40
C ASP A 73 2.25 13.54 -6.22
N HIS A 74 2.60 14.48 -5.34
CA HIS A 74 4.01 14.78 -5.04
C HIS A 74 4.62 13.66 -4.18
N PRO A 75 5.88 13.24 -4.42
CA PRO A 75 6.55 12.22 -3.60
C PRO A 75 6.48 12.49 -2.08
N ASP A 76 6.62 13.75 -1.68
CA ASP A 76 6.52 14.18 -0.27
C ASP A 76 5.16 13.97 0.38
N ALA A 77 4.11 13.61 -0.36
CA ALA A 77 2.80 13.25 0.20
C ALA A 77 2.81 11.83 0.82
N PHE A 78 3.82 11.01 0.54
CA PHE A 78 3.92 9.64 1.01
C PHE A 78 4.90 9.51 2.18
N ASP A 79 4.58 8.65 3.15
CA ASP A 79 5.56 8.15 4.12
C ASP A 79 6.40 7.04 3.47
N GLU A 80 7.42 7.47 2.71
CA GLU A 80 8.33 6.54 2.06
C GLU A 80 9.10 5.65 3.04
N THR A 81 9.35 6.13 4.26
CA THR A 81 10.11 5.39 5.27
C THR A 81 9.28 4.22 5.77
N LEU A 82 8.01 4.47 6.09
CA LEU A 82 7.05 3.44 6.46
C LEU A 82 6.88 2.43 5.32
N MET A 83 6.62 2.91 4.09
CA MET A 83 6.44 2.03 2.93
C MET A 83 7.67 1.12 2.70
N LYS A 84 8.89 1.68 2.69
CA LYS A 84 10.12 0.90 2.50
C LYS A 84 10.32 -0.13 3.62
N THR A 85 10.09 0.26 4.87
CA THR A 85 10.22 -0.63 6.02
C THR A 85 9.21 -1.77 5.94
N THR A 86 7.94 -1.47 5.65
CA THR A 86 6.88 -2.48 5.48
C THR A 86 7.20 -3.46 4.36
N LEU A 87 7.64 -2.99 3.18
CA LEU A 87 7.99 -3.88 2.06
C LEU A 87 9.20 -4.76 2.37
N ASN A 88 10.23 -4.23 3.04
CA ASN A 88 11.38 -5.01 3.46
C ASN A 88 11.02 -6.09 4.48
N ASP A 89 10.16 -5.77 5.44
CA ASP A 89 9.68 -6.72 6.44
C ASP A 89 8.84 -7.83 5.80
N ILE A 90 8.01 -7.51 4.81
CA ILE A 90 7.28 -8.51 4.00
C ILE A 90 8.27 -9.44 3.29
N LEU A 91 9.27 -8.89 2.59
CA LEU A 91 10.27 -9.68 1.88
C LEU A 91 11.11 -10.56 2.83
N ALA A 92 11.27 -10.15 4.08
CA ALA A 92 11.90 -10.94 5.15
C ALA A 92 10.95 -11.98 5.79
N GLY A 93 9.71 -12.11 5.31
CA GLY A 93 8.72 -13.06 5.82
C GLY A 93 8.12 -12.67 7.18
N LYS A 94 8.22 -11.40 7.58
CA LYS A 94 7.63 -10.91 8.82
C LYS A 94 6.17 -10.54 8.62
N ILE A 95 5.38 -10.72 9.67
CA ILE A 95 3.99 -10.23 9.72
C ILE A 95 4.04 -8.71 9.87
N VAL A 96 3.29 -8.01 9.03
CA VAL A 96 3.16 -6.54 9.06
C VAL A 96 1.70 -6.13 9.14
N THR A 97 1.46 -4.92 9.62
CA THR A 97 0.16 -4.25 9.53
C THR A 97 0.25 -3.17 8.46
N ILE A 98 -0.68 -3.19 7.51
CA ILE A 98 -0.79 -2.12 6.51
C ILE A 98 -1.71 -1.04 7.08
N PRO A 99 -1.28 0.23 7.10
CA PRO A 99 -2.14 1.32 7.56
C PRO A 99 -3.36 1.52 6.66
N THR A 100 -4.42 2.12 7.23
CA THR A 100 -5.62 2.52 6.49
C THR A 100 -5.72 4.03 6.52
N TYR A 101 -5.30 4.68 5.44
CA TYR A 101 -5.37 6.13 5.35
C TYR A 101 -6.82 6.63 5.27
N ASP A 102 -7.19 7.54 6.16
CA ASP A 102 -8.49 8.20 6.16
C ASP A 102 -8.45 9.42 5.23
N TYR A 103 -9.00 9.28 4.02
CA TYR A 103 -9.09 10.35 3.03
C TYR A 103 -9.93 11.56 3.49
N LYS A 104 -10.80 11.41 4.49
CA LYS A 104 -11.60 12.52 5.03
C LYS A 104 -10.82 13.33 6.04
N ASN A 105 -10.07 12.65 6.90
CA ASN A 105 -9.31 13.27 7.98
C ASN A 105 -7.84 13.53 7.62
N HIS A 106 -7.37 13.00 6.48
CA HIS A 106 -6.00 13.08 6.00
C HIS A 106 -4.96 12.59 7.02
N ALA A 107 -5.28 11.46 7.64
CA ALA A 107 -4.48 10.84 8.71
C ALA A 107 -4.39 9.32 8.52
N LEU A 108 -3.28 8.75 9.00
CA LEU A 108 -3.00 7.32 9.07
C LEU A 108 -3.70 6.61 10.24
#